data_AF-A0A8D5U5L9-F1
#
_entry.id   AF-A0A8D5U5L9-F1
#
_cell.length_a   1.000
_cell.length_b   1.000
_cell.length_c   1.000
_cell.angle_alpha   90.00
_cell.angle_beta   90.00
_cell.angle_gamma   90.00
#
_symmetry.space_group_name_H-M   'P 1'
#
loop_
_entity.id
_entity.type
_entity.pdbx_description
1 polymer ?
#
loop_
_entity_poly.entity_id
_entity_poly.type
_entity_poly.pdbx_seq_one_letter_code
_entity_poly.pdbx_strand_id
1 'polypeptide(L)'
;MTRVLITGGTGFIGGHLTEYILENEKNSKVVLLSRPDGSTTKETIYYLFKKYGGRIRFAKVDIRDYKEVRAIVKDIDIVYHLAAQPNPDMSIIDPRETFDINIRNI
;
A
#
# COMPACT_ATOMS: atom_id res chain seq x y z
N MET A 1 12.50 11.03 -11.80
CA MET A 1 11.16 10.73 -11.27
C MET A 1 11.34 10.00 -9.96
N THR A 2 10.87 10.57 -8.86
CA THR A 2 10.90 9.93 -7.54
C THR A 2 9.92 8.76 -7.53
N ARG A 3 10.39 7.59 -7.12
CA ARG A 3 9.60 6.37 -7.02
C ARG A 3 9.22 6.13 -5.56
N VAL A 4 7.93 6.18 -5.30
CA VAL A 4 7.36 6.03 -3.96
C VAL A 4 6.65 4.68 -3.87
N LEU A 5 6.93 3.92 -2.82
CA LEU A 5 6.14 2.75 -2.43
C LEU A 5 5.23 3.13 -1.27
N ILE A 6 3.95 2.79 -1.36
CA ILE A 6 3.00 2.87 -0.26
C ILE A 6 2.46 1.47 -0.01
N THR A 7 2.86 0.85 1.10
CA THR A 7 2.23 -0.41 1.55
C THR A 7 0.89 -0.07 2.21
N GLY A 8 -0.17 -0.82 1.96
CA GLY A 8 -1.53 -0.40 2.34
C GLY A 8 -2.05 0.75 1.48
N GLY A 9 -1.47 0.97 0.28
CA GLY A 9 -1.76 2.11 -0.60
C GLY A 9 -3.21 2.19 -1.11
N THR A 10 -3.98 1.11 -0.98
CA THR A 10 -5.40 1.05 -1.33
C THR A 10 -6.34 1.19 -0.14
N GLY A 11 -5.79 1.29 1.09
CA GLY A 11 -6.57 1.60 2.28
C GLY A 11 -6.90 3.09 2.36
N PHE A 12 -7.68 3.48 3.38
CA PHE A 12 -8.14 4.86 3.57
C PHE A 12 -6.98 5.88 3.56
N ILE A 13 -6.02 5.73 4.47
CA ILE A 13 -4.87 6.65 4.59
C ILE A 13 -3.97 6.56 3.35
N GLY A 14 -3.69 5.34 2.87
CA GLY A 14 -2.82 5.12 1.72
C GLY A 14 -3.35 5.75 0.43
N GLY A 15 -4.66 5.68 0.20
CA GLY A 15 -5.31 6.31 -0.95
C GLY A 15 -5.21 7.84 -0.93
N HIS A 16 -5.48 8.46 0.22
CA HIS A 16 -5.34 9.91 0.37
C HIS A 16 -3.88 10.38 0.27
N LEU A 17 -2.93 9.63 0.83
CA LEU A 17 -1.50 9.93 0.68
C LEU A 17 -1.07 9.83 -0.79
N THR A 18 -1.57 8.84 -1.52
CA THR A 18 -1.29 8.69 -2.96
C THR A 18 -1.77 9.91 -3.73
N GLU A 19 -3.00 10.35 -3.49
CA GLU A 19 -3.56 11.55 -4.11
C GLU A 19 -2.71 12.78 -3.78
N TYR A 20 -2.42 13.01 -2.50
CA TYR A 20 -1.59 14.13 -2.05
C TYR A 20 -0.24 14.18 -2.75
N ILE A 21 0.48 13.04 -2.80
CA ILE A 21 1.79 12.96 -3.47
C ILE A 21 1.64 13.28 -4.96
N LEU A 22 0.65 12.73 -5.65
CA LEU A 22 0.49 12.92 -7.10
C LEU A 22 0.04 14.34 -7.48
N GLU A 23 -0.63 15.05 -6.57
CA GLU A 23 -1.05 16.45 -6.76
C GLU A 23 0.10 17.43 -6.51
N ASN A 24 0.93 17.19 -5.49
CA ASN A 24 1.99 18.11 -5.08
C ASN A 24 3.34 17.81 -5.74
N GLU A 25 3.63 16.54 -6.04
CA GLU A 25 4.90 16.10 -6.62
C GLU A 25 4.73 15.64 -8.08
N LYS A 26 4.82 16.59 -9.02
CA LYS A 26 4.59 16.33 -10.45
C LYS A 26 5.55 15.28 -11.05
N ASN A 27 6.75 15.13 -10.48
CA ASN A 27 7.78 14.20 -10.94
C ASN A 27 7.82 12.89 -10.13
N SER A 28 6.69 12.48 -9.53
CA SER A 28 6.59 11.23 -8.76
C SER A 28 5.87 10.11 -9.55
N LYS A 29 6.23 8.86 -9.23
CA LYS A 29 5.46 7.65 -9.55
C LYS A 29 5.20 6.87 -8.27
N VAL A 30 3.96 6.42 -8.08
CA VAL A 30 3.54 5.74 -6.86
C VAL A 30 3.24 4.26 -7.15
N VAL A 31 3.84 3.38 -6.36
CA VAL A 31 3.52 1.96 -6.29
C VAL A 31 2.63 1.72 -5.08
N LEU A 32 1.42 1.23 -5.32
CA LEU A 32 0.46 0.85 -4.30
C LEU A 32 0.62 -0.65 -4.05
N LEU A 33 1.18 -1.04 -2.90
CA LEU A 33 1.26 -2.43 -2.49
C LEU A 33 0.15 -2.72 -1.49
N SER A 34 -0.80 -3.57 -1.86
CA SER A 34 -1.86 -4.00 -0.93
C SER A 34 -2.32 -5.42 -1.25
N ARG A 35 -2.88 -6.07 -0.23
CA ARG A 35 -3.79 -7.20 -0.42
C ARG A 35 -5.10 -6.69 -1.06
N PRO A 36 -5.82 -7.54 -1.82
CA PRO A 36 -7.10 -7.20 -2.42
C PRO A 36 -8.26 -7.60 -1.49
N ASP A 37 -8.34 -6.99 -0.32
CA ASP A 37 -9.32 -7.27 0.72
C ASP A 37 -10.39 -6.16 0.70
N GLY A 38 -11.61 -6.51 0.29
CA GLY A 38 -12.81 -5.67 0.45
C GLY A 38 -13.23 -4.80 -0.75
N SER A 39 -14.44 -4.22 -0.65
CA SER A 39 -15.03 -3.29 -1.62
C SER A 39 -14.27 -1.97 -1.69
N THR A 40 -13.88 -1.42 -0.54
CA THR A 40 -13.14 -0.15 -0.42
C THR A 40 -11.85 -0.15 -1.24
N THR A 41 -11.10 -1.26 -1.21
CA THR A 41 -9.88 -1.43 -2.02
C THR A 41 -10.16 -1.27 -3.52
N LYS A 42 -11.27 -1.82 -4.04
CA LYS A 42 -11.61 -1.73 -5.47
C LYS A 42 -12.00 -0.31 -5.88
N GLU A 43 -12.74 0.39 -5.03
CA GLU A 43 -13.17 1.77 -5.25
C GLU A 43 -11.98 2.73 -5.28
N THR A 44 -11.06 2.61 -4.31
CA THR A 44 -9.83 3.40 -4.26
C THR A 44 -8.94 3.14 -5.48
N ILE A 45 -8.76 1.87 -5.87
CA ILE A 45 -8.02 1.53 -7.10
C ILE A 45 -8.69 2.20 -8.31
N TYR A 46 -10.00 2.02 -8.50
CA TYR A 46 -10.71 2.59 -9.63
C TYR A 46 -10.57 4.12 -9.70
N TYR A 47 -10.76 4.80 -8.57
CA TYR A 47 -10.61 6.25 -8.45
C TYR A 47 -9.21 6.71 -8.84
N LEU A 48 -8.18 6.12 -8.23
CA LEU A 48 -6.78 6.52 -8.46
C LEU A 48 -6.34 6.24 -9.90
N PHE A 49 -6.72 5.11 -10.49
CA PHE A 49 -6.39 4.79 -11.88
C PHE A 49 -7.10 5.70 -12.87
N LYS A 50 -8.37 6.07 -12.60
CA LYS A 50 -9.10 7.02 -13.43
C LYS A 50 -8.45 8.41 -13.45
N LYS A 51 -7.95 8.89 -12.31
CA LYS A 51 -7.37 10.24 -12.17
C LYS A 51 -5.87 10.29 -12.51
N TYR A 52 -5.13 9.20 -12.25
CA TYR A 52 -3.66 9.21 -12.27
C TYR A 52 -2.99 8.00 -12.95
N GLY A 53 -3.71 7.21 -13.76
CA GLY A 53 -3.24 5.92 -14.29
C GLY A 53 -1.81 5.90 -14.87
N GLY A 54 -1.33 6.98 -15.48
CA GLY A 54 0.04 7.07 -16.02
C GLY A 54 1.17 7.20 -14.99
N ARG A 55 0.84 7.48 -13.72
CA ARG A 55 1.79 7.72 -12.62
C ARG A 55 1.64 6.73 -11.47
N ILE A 56 0.71 5.78 -11.56
CA ILE A 56 0.49 4.78 -10.51
C ILE A 56 0.69 3.36 -11.04
N ARG A 57 1.10 2.47 -10.15
CA ARG A 57 1.14 1.02 -10.37
C ARG A 57 0.55 0.33 -9.16
N PHE A 58 -0.34 -0.64 -9.38
CA PHE A 58 -0.85 -1.49 -8.30
C PHE A 58 -0.06 -2.80 -8.25
N ALA A 59 0.50 -3.10 -7.09
CA ALA A 59 1.13 -4.36 -6.75
C ALA A 59 0.21 -5.11 -5.79
N LYS A 60 -0.48 -6.12 -6.31
CA LYS A 60 -1.32 -7.02 -5.51
C LYS A 60 -0.43 -8.02 -4.78
N VAL A 61 0.13 -7.60 -3.66
CA VAL A 61 1.12 -8.36 -2.88
C VAL A 61 0.78 -8.24 -1.40
N ASP A 62 0.90 -9.35 -0.68
CA ASP A 62 0.83 -9.38 0.78
C ASP A 62 2.17 -8.90 1.35
N ILE A 63 2.14 -8.02 2.35
CA ILE A 63 3.36 -7.49 2.97
C ILE A 63 4.23 -8.58 3.62
N ARG A 64 3.62 -9.72 3.94
CA ARG A 64 4.31 -10.90 4.49
C ARG A 64 5.09 -11.69 3.43
N ASP A 65 4.88 -11.42 2.14
CA ASP A 65 5.69 -12.01 1.08
C ASP A 65 7.00 -11.25 0.89
N TYR A 66 7.99 -11.61 1.71
CA TYR A 66 9.31 -11.00 1.70
C TYR A 66 9.96 -10.98 0.31
N LYS A 67 9.77 -12.02 -0.50
CA LYS A 67 10.44 -12.11 -1.82
C LYS A 67 9.86 -11.08 -2.78
N GLU A 68 8.53 -11.00 -2.85
CA GLU A 68 7.83 -10.04 -3.70
C GLU A 68 8.05 -8.60 -3.23
N VAL A 69 7.96 -8.34 -1.92
CA VAL A 69 8.22 -7.02 -1.34
C VAL A 69 9.66 -6.58 -1.64
N ARG A 70 10.64 -7.46 -1.41
CA ARG A 70 12.05 -7.17 -1.71
C ARG A 70 12.28 -6.88 -3.19
N ALA A 71 11.60 -7.58 -4.10
CA ALA A 71 11.69 -7.29 -5.52
C ALA A 71 11.15 -5.90 -5.87
N ILE A 72 10.04 -5.48 -5.24
CA ILE A 72 9.43 -4.17 -5.46
C ILE A 72 10.30 -3.04 -4.90
N VAL A 73 10.87 -3.22 -3.70
CA VAL A 73 11.63 -2.18 -2.99
C VAL A 73 12.95 -1.79 -3.70
N LYS A 74 13.54 -2.68 -4.52
CA LYS A 74 14.85 -2.46 -5.16
C LYS A 74 14.98 -1.13 -5.92
N ASP A 75 13.89 -0.66 -6.54
CA ASP A 75 13.88 0.55 -7.36
C ASP A 75 12.99 1.64 -6.74
N ILE A 76 12.95 1.75 -5.41
CA ILE A 76 12.12 2.71 -4.69
C ILE A 76 13.01 3.70 -3.93
N ASP A 77 12.71 4.99 -4.05
CA ASP A 77 13.42 6.06 -3.35
C ASP A 77 12.84 6.31 -1.95
N ILE A 78 11.51 6.20 -1.81
CA ILE A 78 10.78 6.49 -0.57
C ILE A 78 9.74 5.39 -0.30
N VAL A 79 9.70 4.90 0.94
CA VAL A 79 8.69 3.94 1.40
C VAL A 79 7.83 4.57 2.48
N TYR A 80 6.51 4.58 2.27
CA TYR A 80 5.50 4.82 3.30
C TYR A 80 4.88 3.48 3.71
N HIS A 81 5.14 3.05 4.93
CA HIS A 81 4.67 1.76 5.44
C HIS A 81 3.35 1.91 6.20
N LEU A 82 2.22 1.75 5.49
CA LEU A 82 0.86 1.87 6.05
C LEU A 82 0.07 0.55 6.03
N ALA A 83 0.69 -0.57 5.67
CA ALA A 83 0.03 -1.88 5.68
C ALA A 83 -0.02 -2.38 7.13
N ALA A 84 -1.22 -2.62 7.65
CA ALA A 84 -1.42 -3.17 8.97
C ALA A 84 -2.80 -3.84 9.05
N GLN A 85 -2.98 -4.67 10.07
CA GLN A 85 -4.27 -5.06 10.62
C GLN A 85 -4.57 -4.07 11.77
N PRO A 86 -5.52 -3.13 11.61
CA PRO A 86 -5.72 -2.06 12.59
C PRO A 86 -6.91 -2.29 13.54
N ASN A 87 -7.74 -3.31 13.31
CA ASN A 87 -8.94 -3.56 14.11
C ASN A 87 -8.55 -4.23 15.45
N PRO A 88 -8.80 -3.59 16.61
CA PRO A 88 -8.46 -4.14 17.93
C PRO A 88 -9.14 -5.49 18.22
N ASP A 89 -10.41 -5.67 17.84
CA ASP A 89 -11.14 -6.91 18.13
C ASP A 89 -10.48 -8.10 17.44
N MET A 90 -10.03 -7.91 16.20
CA MET A 90 -9.31 -8.93 15.45
C MET A 90 -7.95 -9.26 16.08
N SER A 91 -7.31 -8.31 16.78
CA SER A 91 -6.07 -8.62 17.50
C SER A 91 -6.27 -9.50 18.73
N ILE A 92 -7.51 -9.58 19.24
CA ILE A 92 -7.90 -10.49 20.32
C ILE A 92 -8.34 -11.84 19.73
N ILE A 93 -9.10 -11.81 18.62
CA ILE A 93 -9.64 -13.01 17.96
C ILE A 93 -8.53 -13.82 17.26
N ASP A 94 -7.65 -13.15 16.51
CA ASP A 94 -6.50 -13.76 15.83
C ASP A 94 -5.23 -12.92 16.06
N PRO A 95 -4.65 -12.99 17.28
CA PRO A 95 -3.43 -12.26 17.61
C PRO A 95 -2.24 -12.67 16.74
N ARG A 96 -2.23 -13.91 16.23
CA ARG A 96 -1.14 -14.41 15.40
C ARG A 96 -1.16 -13.76 14.03
N GLU A 97 -2.33 -13.63 13.40
CA GLU A 97 -2.43 -12.90 12.13
C GLU A 97 -2.05 -11.42 12.31
N THR A 98 -2.54 -10.75 13.36
CA THR A 98 -2.14 -9.37 13.65
C THR A 98 -0.63 -9.24 13.86
N PHE A 99 0.00 -10.16 14.60
CA PHE A 99 1.45 -10.18 14.78
C PHE A 99 2.20 -10.41 13.46
N ASP A 100 1.75 -11.37 12.65
CA ASP A 100 2.38 -11.70 11.37
C ASP A 100 2.30 -10.53 10.37
N ILE A 101 1.20 -9.77 10.37
CA ILE A 101 1.03 -8.60 9.51
C ILE A 101 1.79 -7.39 10.05
N ASN A 102 1.69 -7.10 11.35
CA ASN A 102 2.13 -5.82 11.92
C ASN A 102 3.57 -5.84 12.43
N ILE A 103 4.16 -7.00 12.75
CA ILE A 103 5.47 -7.08 13.43
C ILE A 103 6.47 -7.92 12.65
N ARG A 104 6.09 -9.14 12.24
CA ARG A 104 7.03 -10.16 11.76
C ARG A 104 7.89 -9.75 10.55
N ASN A 105 7.41 -8.81 9.74
CA ASN A 105 8.05 -8.43 8.46
C ASN A 105 8.46 -6.96 8.40
N ILE A 106 8.58 -6.30 9.56
CA ILE A 106 9.26 -5.00 9.70
C ILE A 106 10.78 -5.20 9.71
#